data_AF-A0A379WHE4-F1
#
_entry.id   AF-A0A379WHE4-F1
#
_cell.length_a   1.000
_cell.length_b   1.000
_cell.length_c   1.000
_cell.angle_alpha   90.00
_cell.angle_beta   90.00
_cell.angle_gamma   90.00
#
_symmetry.space_group_name_H-M   'P 1'
#
loop_
_entity.id
_entity.type
_entity.pdbx_description
1 polymer ?
#
loop_
_entity_poly.entity_id
_entity_poly.type
_entity_poly.pdbx_seq_one_letter_code
_entity_poly.pdbx_strand_id
1 'polypeptide(L)' 'MKTRTQQIEELQKEWTQPRWEGITRPYSAEEVVKLRGSVNPECTLAQLGARKCGGCCTVKRKKAISTALAR' A
#
# COMPACT_ATOMS: atom_id res chain seq x y z
N MET A 1 -21.77 -7.05 -6.87
CA MET A 1 -21.11 -7.33 -5.58
C MET A 1 -20.01 -8.34 -5.81
N LYS A 2 -18.79 -8.10 -5.32
CA LYS A 2 -17.71 -9.10 -5.42
C LYS A 2 -17.98 -10.22 -4.42
N THR A 3 -17.83 -11.47 -4.82
CA THR A 3 -17.97 -12.61 -3.89
C THR A 3 -16.78 -12.65 -2.94
N ARG A 4 -16.94 -13.26 -1.75
CA ARG A 4 -15.84 -13.39 -0.79
C ARG A 4 -14.60 -14.05 -1.40
N THR A 5 -14.81 -15.06 -2.25
CA THR A 5 -13.73 -15.75 -2.97
C THR A 5 -12.97 -14.80 -3.89
N GLN A 6 -13.67 -13.97 -4.66
CA GLN A 6 -13.04 -12.96 -5.53
C GLN A 6 -12.24 -11.92 -4.74
N GLN A 7 -12.74 -11.51 -3.56
CA GLN A 7 -12.02 -10.57 -2.69
C GLN A 7 -10.72 -11.18 -2.13
N ILE A 8 -10.71 -12.47 -1.83
CA ILE A 8 -9.52 -13.20 -1.36
C ILE A 8 -8.47 -13.24 -2.47
N GLU A 9 -8.86 -13.61 -3.69
CA GLU A 9 -7.96 -13.67 -4.84
C GLU A 9 -7.35 -12.30 -5.19
N GLU A 10 -8.17 -11.24 -5.17
CA GLU A 10 -7.69 -9.87 -5.37
C GLU A 10 -6.68 -9.45 -4.30
N LEU A 11 -6.95 -9.78 -3.03
CA LEU A 11 -6.06 -9.46 -1.91
C LEU A 11 -4.72 -10.22 -2.03
N GLN A 12 -4.77 -11.50 -2.40
CA GLN A 12 -3.57 -12.31 -2.63
C GLN A 12 -2.71 -11.74 -3.76
N LYS A 13 -3.33 -11.31 -4.87
CA LYS A 13 -2.63 -10.66 -5.98
C LYS A 13 -2.02 -9.32 -5.56
N GLU A 14 -2.71 -8.54 -4.72
CA GLU A 14 -2.19 -7.27 -4.21
C GLU A 14 -0.95 -7.48 -3.32
N TRP A 15 -0.88 -8.57 -2.56
CA TRP A 15 0.27 -8.89 -1.73
C TRP A 15 1.53 -9.29 -2.51
N THR A 16 1.41 -9.70 -3.77
CA THR A 16 2.55 -9.99 -4.65
C THR A 16 3.20 -8.72 -5.21
N GLN A 17 2.60 -7.55 -5.00
CA GLN A 17 3.15 -6.29 -5.50
C GLN A 17 4.49 -5.96 -4.80
N PRO A 18 5.43 -5.29 -5.52
CA PRO A 18 6.74 -4.93 -4.97
C PRO A 18 6.67 -4.00 -3.75
N ARG A 19 5.50 -3.41 -3.49
CA ARG A 19 5.20 -2.64 -2.28
C ARG A 19 5.30 -3.48 -1.00
N TRP A 20 5.01 -4.77 -1.07
CA TRP A 20 4.90 -5.65 0.09
C TRP A 20 6.02 -6.69 0.19
N GLU A 21 7.09 -6.52 -0.60
CA GLU A 21 8.27 -7.38 -0.54
C GLU A 21 8.92 -7.35 0.84
N GLY A 22 9.26 -8.53 1.37
CA GLY A 22 9.94 -8.67 2.68
C GLY A 22 9.04 -8.63 3.92
N ILE A 23 7.72 -8.64 3.78
CA ILE A 23 6.78 -8.57 4.91
C ILE A 23 6.27 -9.96 5.28
N THR A 24 6.62 -10.44 6.47
CA THR A 24 6.08 -11.69 7.05
C THR A 24 4.76 -11.41 7.75
N ARG A 25 3.66 -12.04 7.29
CA ARG A 25 2.33 -11.92 7.89
C ARG A 25 1.95 -13.25 8.58
N PRO A 26 1.61 -13.26 9.88
CA PRO A 26 1.22 -14.49 10.59
C PRO A 26 -0.28 -14.85 10.44
N TYR A 27 -0.98 -14.26 9.48
CA TYR A 27 -2.42 -14.44 9.24
C TYR A 27 -2.72 -14.53 7.74
N SER A 28 -3.85 -15.15 7.41
CA SER A 28 -4.26 -15.46 6.03
C SER A 28 -5.10 -14.35 5.39
N ALA A 29 -5.16 -14.34 4.06
CA ALA A 29 -6.02 -13.42 3.30
C ALA A 29 -7.51 -13.60 3.64
N GLU A 30 -7.92 -14.83 3.98
CA GLU A 30 -9.29 -15.16 4.35
C GLU A 30 -9.72 -14.52 5.67
N GLU A 31 -8.83 -14.49 6.66
CA GLU A 31 -9.08 -13.84 7.95
C GLU A 31 -9.26 -12.33 7.79
N VAL A 32 -8.48 -11.71 6.91
CA VAL A 32 -8.62 -10.27 6.60
C VAL A 32 -9.97 -9.99 5.96
N VAL A 33 -10.45 -10.83 5.03
CA VAL A 33 -11.76 -10.66 4.38
C VAL A 33 -12.91 -10.93 5.35
N LYS A 34 -12.75 -11.87 6.29
CA LYS A 34 -13.73 -12.13 7.37
C LYS A 34 -13.89 -10.91 8.29
N LEU A 35 -12.79 -10.26 8.66
CA LEU A 35 -12.78 -9.10 9.56
C LEU A 35 -13.30 -7.80 8.91
N ARG A 36 -13.17 -7.66 7.58
CA ARG A 36 -13.64 -6.46 6.85
C ARG A 36 -15.17 -6.26 6.89
N GLY A 37 -15.94 -7.28 7.24
CA GLY A 37 -17.40 -7.21 7.21
C GLY A 37 -17.98 -7.08 5.79
N SER A 38 -19.28 -6.82 5.69
CA SER A 38 -19.98 -6.77 4.38
C SER A 38 -19.90 -5.41 3.68
N VAL A 39 -19.61 -4.33 4.42
CA VAL A 39 -19.62 -2.96 3.90
C VAL A 39 -18.24 -2.35 4.15
N ASN A 40 -17.53 -2.03 3.08
CA ASN A 40 -16.23 -1.36 3.15
C ASN A 40 -16.40 0.08 2.63
N PRO A 41 -16.45 1.10 3.50
CA PRO A 41 -16.52 2.50 3.08
C PRO A 41 -15.22 2.93 2.39
N GLU A 42 -15.33 3.80 1.39
CA GLU A 42 -14.16 4.29 0.65
C GLU A 42 -13.39 5.37 1.44
N CYS A 43 -12.21 5.02 1.95
CA CYS A 43 -11.33 5.94 2.66
C CYS A 43 -10.43 6.75 1.69
N THR A 44 -11.02 7.66 0.92
CA THR A 44 -10.34 8.44 -0.14
C THR A 44 -9.13 9.23 0.35
N LEU A 45 -9.23 9.94 1.47
CA LEU A 45 -8.10 10.71 2.04
C LEU A 45 -6.93 9.81 2.46
N ALA A 46 -7.23 8.66 3.07
CA ALA A 46 -6.21 7.72 3.51
C ALA A 46 -5.47 7.08 2.32
N GLN A 47 -6.19 6.73 1.25
CA GLN A 47 -5.61 6.22 0.02
C GLN A 47 -4.68 7.24 -0.64
N LEU A 48 -5.12 8.50 -0.74
CA LEU A 48 -4.32 9.59 -1.30
C LEU A 48 -3.08 9.88 -0.46
N GLY A 49 -3.21 9.88 0.87
CA GLY A 49 -2.11 10.04 1.81
C GLY A 49 -1.06 8.93 1.67
N ALA A 50 -1.49 7.67 1.67
CA ALA A 50 -0.60 6.52 1.52
C ALA A 50 0.13 6.52 0.17
N ARG A 51 -0.53 6.95 -0.91
CA ARG A 51 0.08 7.09 -2.24
C ARG A 51 1.12 8.21 -2.29
N LYS A 52 0.83 9.38 -1.70
CA LYS A 52 1.74 10.54 -1.66
C LYS A 52 2.95 10.28 -0.75
N CYS A 53 2.73 9.73 0.43
CA CYS A 53 3.81 9.44 1.38
C CYS A 53 4.75 8.35 0.85
N GLY A 54 4.24 7.31 0.17
CA GLY A 54 5.09 6.27 -0.43
C GLY A 54 6.10 6.80 -1.45
N GLY A 55 5.73 7.81 -2.24
CA GLY A 55 6.63 8.49 -3.16
C GLY A 55 7.63 9.42 -2.43
N CYS A 56 7.19 10.13 -1.40
CA CYS A 56 8.07 10.99 -0.60
C CYS A 56 9.18 10.19 0.10
N CYS A 57 8.88 8.99 0.58
CA CYS A 57 9.86 8.12 1.23
C CYS A 57 10.88 7.51 0.26
N THR A 58 10.55 7.40 -1.03
CA THR A 58 11.43 6.81 -2.06
C THR A 58 12.19 7.86 -2.88
N VAL A 59 11.66 9.08 -3.03
CA VAL A 59 12.30 10.15 -3.81
C VAL A 59 13.34 10.90 -2.97
N LYS A 60 14.61 10.66 -3.33
CA LYS A 60 15.83 11.30 -2.84
C LYS A 60 15.68 12.84 -2.68
N ARG A 61 15.45 13.32 -1.46
CA ARG A 61 15.84 14.68 -1.03
C ARG A 61 17.37 14.77 -0.90
N LYS A 62 18.10 14.68 -2.02
CA LYS A 62 19.57 14.89 -2.09
C LYS A 62 20.03 15.71 -3.30
N LYS A 63 19.16 16.56 -3.88
CA LYS A 63 19.55 17.56 -4.90
C LYS A 63 19.11 18.95 -4.43
N ALA A 64 19.84 19.51 -3.49
CA ALA A 64 19.76 20.93 -3.15
C ALA A 64 21.07 21.44 -2.54
N ILE A 65 21.81 20.57 -1.83
CA ILE A 65 23.03 20.98 -1.12
C ILE A 65 24.28 20.98 -2.04
N SER A 66 24.34 20.19 -3.11
CA SER A 66 25.56 20.08 -3.94
C SER A 66 25.76 21.20 -4.96
N THR A 67 24.73 21.99 -5.28
CA THR A 67 24.81 23.02 -6.34
C THR A 67 25.08 24.43 -5.81
N ALA A 68 25.13 24.61 -4.48
CA ALA A 68 25.42 25.90 -3.85
C ALA A 68 26.90 26.10 -3.51
N LEU A 69 27.75 25.06 -3.60
CA LEU A 69 29.18 25.12 -3.30
C LEU A 69 30.09 25.15 -4.55
N ALA A 70 29.48 25.21 -5.74
CA ALA A 70 30.17 25.19 -7.04
C ALA A 70 30.08 26.55 -7.79
N ARG A 71 29.88 27.64 -7.05
CA ARG A 71 29.97 29.02 -7.53
C ARG A 71 30.85 29.83 -6.62
#